data_AF-A0A3D3QYM2-F1
#
_entry.id   AF-A0A3D3QYM2-F1
#
_cell.length_a   1.000
_cell.length_b   1.000
_cell.length_c   1.000
_cell.angle_alpha   90.00
_cell.angle_beta   90.00
_cell.angle_gamma   90.00
#
_symmetry.space_group_name_H-M   'P 1'
#
loop_
_entity.id
_entity.type
_entity.pdbx_description
1 polymer ?
#
loop_
_entity_poly.entity_id
_entity_poly.type
_entity_poly.pdbx_seq_one_letter_code
_entity_poly.pdbx_strand_id
1 'polypeptide(L)'
;ASHLKPGEQVQTLAGLKQVASITPHPGNETVYNLEVQGEHVYLVGSLGTLVHNNYKTTFNNMYPHLKDKVVVHHRIEQQVLTRFKGLFTRSEIDDLKNLRGIPKNINSRIHLSEIRVKWNQFYRGNPNPSRDDIIKFADKLDLEYGNQFLPPLF
;
A
#
# COMPACT_ATOMS: atom_id res chain seq x y z
N ALA A 1 5.59 -11.88 -0.70
CA ALA A 1 5.85 -13.03 0.17
C ALA A 1 7.14 -13.69 -0.29
N SER A 2 8.22 -13.60 0.47
CA SER A 2 9.52 -14.21 0.11
C SER A 2 10.30 -14.70 1.34
N HIS A 3 9.60 -14.89 2.47
CA HIS A 3 10.24 -15.19 3.76
C HIS A 3 9.56 -16.29 4.56
N LEU A 4 8.56 -16.99 4.01
CA LEU A 4 7.97 -18.14 4.70
C LEU A 4 9.05 -19.21 4.92
N LYS A 5 8.96 -19.92 6.04
CA LYS A 5 9.85 -21.05 6.37
C LYS A 5 9.04 -22.30 6.75
N PRO A 6 9.56 -23.51 6.48
CA PRO A 6 8.98 -24.72 7.04
C PRO A 6 8.84 -24.62 8.57
N GLY A 7 7.70 -25.05 9.10
CA GLY A 7 7.32 -24.95 10.51
C GLY A 7 6.58 -23.67 10.91
N GLU A 8 6.60 -22.61 10.08
CA GLU A 8 5.80 -21.40 10.36
C GLU A 8 4.30 -21.69 10.24
N GLN A 9 3.48 -20.99 11.04
CA GLN A 9 2.04 -21.14 11.03
C GLN A 9 1.39 -20.15 10.06
N VAL A 10 0.44 -20.64 9.28
CA VAL A 10 -0.42 -19.86 8.39
C VAL A 10 -1.89 -20.12 8.72
N GLN A 11 -2.71 -19.09 8.60
CA GLN A 11 -4.16 -19.22 8.74
C GLN A 11 -4.74 -19.85 7.48
N THR A 12 -5.56 -20.89 7.62
CA THR A 12 -6.32 -21.49 6.52
C THR A 12 -7.81 -21.60 6.88
N LEU A 13 -8.63 -22.09 5.95
CA LEU A 13 -10.03 -22.43 6.22
C LEU A 13 -10.20 -23.47 7.34
N ALA A 14 -9.20 -24.34 7.54
CA ALA A 14 -9.20 -25.37 8.57
C ALA A 14 -8.49 -24.94 9.87
N GLY A 15 -8.31 -23.62 10.07
CA GLY A 15 -7.57 -23.05 11.20
C GLY A 15 -6.08 -22.86 10.91
N LEU A 16 -5.28 -22.66 11.96
CA LEU A 16 -3.83 -22.54 11.84
C LEU A 16 -3.22 -23.88 11.39
N LYS A 17 -2.37 -23.83 10.36
CA LYS A 17 -1.61 -24.98 9.84
C LYS A 17 -0.14 -24.62 9.71
N GLN A 18 0.73 -25.61 9.80
CA GLN A 18 2.17 -25.43 9.62
C GLN A 18 2.55 -25.59 8.15
N VAL A 19 3.49 -24.76 7.70
CA VAL A 19 4.15 -24.93 6.39
C VAL A 19 5.01 -26.19 6.46
N ALA A 20 4.65 -27.24 5.71
CA ALA A 20 5.40 -28.49 5.71
C ALA A 20 6.72 -28.37 4.91
N SER A 21 6.67 -27.72 3.75
CA SER A 21 7.81 -27.53 2.86
C SER A 21 7.60 -26.32 1.96
N ILE A 22 8.69 -25.82 1.36
CA ILE A 22 8.67 -24.76 0.36
C ILE A 22 9.50 -25.21 -0.82
N THR A 23 8.88 -25.31 -1.98
CA THR A 23 9.54 -25.66 -3.23
C THR A 23 9.37 -24.50 -4.20
N PRO A 24 10.43 -23.71 -4.49
CA PRO A 24 10.36 -22.66 -5.50
C PRO A 24 10.07 -23.27 -6.87
N HIS A 25 9.09 -22.72 -7.58
CA HIS A 25 8.82 -23.10 -8.96
C HIS A 25 9.67 -22.21 -9.89
N PRO A 26 10.58 -22.76 -10.71
CA PRO A 26 11.37 -21.97 -11.63
C PRO A 26 10.53 -21.49 -12.82
N GLY A 27 10.82 -20.28 -13.31
CA GLY A 27 10.15 -19.68 -14.47
C GLY A 27 9.23 -18.51 -14.09
N ASN A 28 8.65 -17.90 -15.12
CA ASN A 28 7.67 -16.82 -14.95
C ASN A 28 6.28 -17.38 -15.24
N GLU A 29 5.35 -17.21 -14.30
CA GLU A 29 3.94 -17.53 -14.50
C GLU A 29 3.10 -16.27 -14.42
N THR A 30 2.08 -16.18 -15.27
CA THR A 30 1.07 -15.13 -15.16
C THR A 30 0.21 -15.41 -13.93
N VAL A 31 0.26 -14.52 -12.95
CA VAL A 31 -0.57 -14.58 -11.74
C VAL A 31 -1.63 -13.49 -11.76
N TYR A 32 -2.82 -13.80 -11.28
CA TYR A 32 -3.91 -12.85 -11.13
C TYR A 32 -4.02 -12.45 -9.67
N ASN A 33 -4.06 -11.14 -9.40
CA ASN A 33 -4.34 -10.62 -8.07
C ASN A 33 -5.84 -10.35 -7.94
N LEU A 34 -6.42 -10.69 -6.79
CA LEU A 34 -7.79 -10.36 -6.45
C LEU A 34 -7.80 -9.18 -5.48
N GLU A 35 -8.70 -8.24 -5.73
CA GLU A 35 -9.00 -7.14 -4.80
C GLU A 35 -10.41 -7.35 -4.27
N VAL A 36 -10.53 -7.55 -2.96
CA VAL A 36 -11.82 -7.66 -2.28
C VAL A 36 -12.13 -6.30 -1.66
N GLN A 37 -13.30 -5.73 -1.97
CA GLN A 37 -13.68 -4.43 -1.43
C GLN A 37 -13.69 -4.47 0.10
N GLY A 38 -12.88 -3.61 0.72
CA GLY A 38 -12.81 -3.43 2.17
C GLY A 38 -11.81 -4.33 2.90
N GLU A 39 -11.43 -5.48 2.34
CA GLU A 39 -10.53 -6.45 2.97
C GLU A 39 -9.36 -6.81 2.04
N HIS A 40 -8.13 -6.60 2.51
CA HIS A 40 -6.92 -6.98 1.75
C HIS A 40 -6.49 -8.42 1.94
N VAL A 41 -7.33 -9.20 2.62
CA VAL A 41 -7.10 -10.60 2.87
C VAL A 41 -8.09 -11.45 2.09
N TYR A 42 -7.59 -12.49 1.44
CA TYR A 42 -8.42 -13.45 0.72
C TYR A 42 -7.86 -14.86 0.88
N LEU A 43 -8.73 -15.85 0.66
CA LEU A 43 -8.38 -17.26 0.77
C LEU A 43 -7.97 -17.78 -0.61
N VAL A 44 -6.79 -18.40 -0.70
CA VAL A 44 -6.24 -18.90 -1.96
C VAL A 44 -5.97 -20.40 -1.89
N GLY A 45 -6.22 -21.09 -3.01
CA GLY A 45 -5.95 -22.51 -3.18
C GLY A 45 -6.96 -23.41 -2.47
N SER A 46 -6.80 -24.72 -2.64
CA SER A 46 -7.72 -25.72 -2.10
C SER A 46 -7.77 -25.77 -0.57
N LEU A 47 -6.70 -25.32 0.11
CA LEU A 47 -6.65 -25.22 1.57
C LEU A 47 -7.28 -23.92 2.10
N GLY A 48 -7.56 -22.96 1.21
CA GLY A 48 -8.03 -21.63 1.57
C GLY A 48 -7.04 -20.93 2.50
N THR A 49 -5.80 -20.77 2.07
CA THR A 49 -4.78 -20.07 2.86
C THR A 49 -5.07 -18.57 2.84
N LEU A 50 -5.12 -17.93 4.01
CA LEU A 50 -5.32 -16.49 4.13
C LEU A 50 -4.05 -15.76 3.67
N VAL A 51 -4.15 -15.00 2.59
CA VAL A 51 -3.06 -14.18 2.06
C VAL A 51 -3.44 -12.71 2.16
N HIS A 52 -2.45 -11.83 2.28
CA HIS A 52 -2.63 -10.37 2.33
C HIS A 52 -1.96 -9.70 1.14
N ASN A 53 -2.67 -8.80 0.45
CA ASN A 53 -2.10 -8.00 -0.61
C ASN A 53 -1.29 -6.83 -0.05
N ASN A 54 0.03 -6.85 -0.20
CA ASN A 54 0.89 -5.79 0.33
C ASN A 54 0.98 -4.64 -0.68
N TYR A 55 0.52 -3.44 -0.34
CA TYR A 55 0.61 -2.26 -1.20
C TYR A 55 2.03 -2.00 -1.75
N LYS A 56 3.08 -2.30 -0.97
CA LYS A 56 4.47 -2.21 -1.45
C LYS A 56 4.74 -3.21 -2.55
N THR A 57 4.16 -4.41 -2.47
CA THR A 57 4.22 -5.42 -3.53
C THR A 57 3.49 -4.92 -4.78
N THR A 58 2.31 -4.32 -4.66
CA THR A 58 1.61 -3.68 -5.80
C THR A 58 2.51 -2.67 -6.52
N PHE A 59 3.12 -1.74 -5.77
CA PHE A 59 4.03 -0.75 -6.35
C PHE A 59 5.29 -1.38 -6.95
N ASN A 60 5.94 -2.31 -6.24
CA ASN A 60 7.18 -2.94 -6.69
C ASN A 60 6.98 -3.85 -7.91
N ASN A 61 5.81 -4.46 -8.07
CA ASN A 61 5.49 -5.26 -9.25
C ASN A 61 5.32 -4.38 -10.49
N MET A 62 4.73 -3.19 -10.33
CA MET A 62 4.62 -2.21 -11.41
C MET A 62 5.96 -1.56 -11.74
N TYR A 63 6.75 -1.22 -10.72
CA TYR A 63 8.03 -0.51 -10.87
C TYR A 63 9.21 -1.30 -10.28
N PRO A 64 9.53 -2.49 -10.83
CA PRO A 64 10.55 -3.37 -10.25
C PRO A 64 11.95 -2.73 -10.24
N HIS A 65 12.23 -1.84 -11.19
CA HIS A 65 13.50 -1.10 -11.29
C HIS A 65 13.68 0.00 -10.21
N LEU A 66 12.62 0.29 -9.44
CA LEU A 66 12.62 1.21 -8.30
C LEU A 66 12.64 0.51 -6.94
N LYS A 67 12.49 -0.82 -6.92
CA LYS A 67 12.64 -1.65 -5.73
C LYS A 67 14.01 -1.31 -5.12
N ASP A 68 14.01 -0.85 -3.87
CA ASP A 68 15.17 -0.35 -3.10
C ASP A 68 15.66 1.08 -3.38
N LYS A 69 15.14 1.78 -4.39
CA LYS A 69 15.45 3.21 -4.62
C LYS A 69 14.47 4.16 -3.93
N VAL A 70 13.27 3.67 -3.65
CA VAL A 70 12.18 4.47 -3.10
C VAL A 70 11.62 3.90 -1.80
N VAL A 71 10.91 4.75 -1.06
CA VAL A 71 9.95 4.39 -0.03
C VAL A 71 8.55 4.55 -0.64
N VAL A 72 7.74 3.51 -0.59
CA VAL A 72 6.34 3.58 -1.08
C VAL A 72 5.50 4.33 -0.06
N HIS A 73 4.92 5.43 -0.51
CA HIS A 73 4.08 6.35 0.25
C HIS A 73 2.66 6.33 -0.28
N HIS A 74 1.68 6.53 0.60
CA HIS A 74 0.28 6.66 0.22
C HIS A 74 -0.05 8.12 -0.09
N ARG A 75 -0.54 8.39 -1.30
CA ARG A 75 -1.11 9.69 -1.70
C ARG A 75 -2.16 10.15 -0.69
N ILE A 76 -3.09 9.26 -0.31
CA ILE A 76 -4.08 9.47 0.74
C ILE A 76 -3.59 8.74 1.99
N GLU A 77 -3.23 9.47 3.05
CA GLU A 77 -2.63 8.86 4.25
C GLU A 77 -3.50 7.76 4.88
N GLN A 78 -2.85 6.69 5.36
CA GLN A 78 -3.54 5.60 6.07
C GLN A 78 -4.36 6.07 7.29
N GLN A 79 -4.05 7.24 7.86
CA GLN A 79 -4.77 7.81 9.00
C GLN A 79 -6.20 8.21 8.67
N VAL A 80 -6.56 8.43 7.39
CA VAL A 80 -7.95 8.75 7.03
C VAL A 80 -8.91 7.62 7.40
N LEU A 81 -8.44 6.36 7.40
CA LEU A 81 -9.27 5.19 7.72
C LEU A 81 -9.74 5.19 9.18
N THR A 82 -8.91 5.71 10.09
CA THR A 82 -9.23 5.76 11.52
C THR A 82 -9.80 7.11 11.94
N ARG A 83 -9.33 8.21 11.34
CA ARG A 83 -9.78 9.58 11.62
C ARG A 83 -11.18 9.87 11.07
N PHE A 84 -11.47 9.38 9.86
CA PHE A 84 -12.71 9.67 9.13
C PHE A 84 -13.32 8.38 8.61
N LYS A 85 -13.80 7.56 9.55
CA LYS A 85 -14.34 6.22 9.26
C LYS A 85 -15.42 6.30 8.17
N GLY A 86 -15.32 5.43 7.17
CA GLY A 86 -16.29 5.32 6.08
C GLY A 86 -16.03 6.25 4.88
N LEU A 87 -15.10 7.22 4.98
CA LEU A 87 -14.79 8.08 3.82
C LEU A 87 -13.95 7.37 2.75
N PHE A 88 -13.09 6.42 3.15
CA PHE A 88 -12.22 5.64 2.28
C PHE A 88 -12.14 4.21 2.78
N THR A 89 -11.88 3.27 1.87
CA THR A 89 -11.58 1.88 2.24
C THR A 89 -10.08 1.63 2.23
N ARG A 90 -9.64 0.59 2.95
CA ARG A 90 -8.23 0.19 2.88
C ARG A 90 -7.85 -0.24 1.47
N SER A 91 -8.74 -0.94 0.74
CA SER A 91 -8.56 -1.33 -0.67
C SER A 91 -8.17 -0.13 -1.51
N GLU A 92 -9.02 0.88 -1.45
CA GLU A 92 -8.87 2.08 -2.27
C GLU A 92 -7.54 2.81 -2.04
N ILE A 93 -7.09 2.99 -0.80
CA ILE A 93 -5.85 3.73 -0.57
C ILE A 93 -4.61 2.91 -0.96
N ASP A 94 -4.68 1.57 -0.94
CA ASP A 94 -3.59 0.68 -1.33
C ASP A 94 -3.52 0.48 -2.87
N ASP A 95 -4.52 0.94 -3.64
CA ASP A 95 -4.50 0.92 -5.11
C ASP A 95 -3.27 1.65 -5.66
N LEU A 96 -2.70 1.14 -6.76
CA LEU A 96 -1.52 1.72 -7.42
C LEU A 96 -1.64 3.24 -7.66
N LYS A 97 -2.82 3.73 -8.07
CA LYS A 97 -3.10 5.16 -8.30
C LYS A 97 -2.92 6.04 -7.06
N ASN A 98 -3.00 5.45 -5.86
CA ASN A 98 -2.83 6.09 -4.57
C ASN A 98 -1.45 5.81 -3.95
N LEU A 99 -0.51 5.22 -4.68
CA LEU A 99 0.86 4.97 -4.22
C LEU A 99 1.87 5.87 -4.94
N ARG A 100 2.88 6.34 -4.21
CA ARG A 100 3.97 7.20 -4.70
C ARG A 100 5.32 6.63 -4.29
N GLY A 101 6.28 6.59 -5.20
CA GLY A 101 7.66 6.23 -4.85
C GLY A 101 8.45 7.48 -4.46
N ILE A 102 8.75 7.66 -3.18
CA ILE A 102 9.60 8.77 -2.71
C ILE A 102 11.06 8.30 -2.72
N PRO A 103 11.96 8.95 -3.47
CA PRO A 103 13.39 8.61 -3.47
C PRO A 103 13.98 8.59 -2.05
N LYS A 104 14.77 7.55 -1.73
CA LYS A 104 15.33 7.38 -0.38
C LYS A 104 16.18 8.55 0.08
N ASN A 105 16.90 9.22 -0.83
CA ASN A 105 17.77 10.36 -0.53
C ASN A 105 17.01 11.63 -0.11
N ILE A 106 15.72 11.76 -0.46
CA ILE A 106 14.88 12.91 -0.07
C ILE A 106 13.76 12.52 0.92
N ASN A 107 13.66 11.23 1.27
CA ASN A 107 12.60 10.68 2.11
C ASN A 107 12.48 11.39 3.47
N SER A 108 13.58 11.65 4.17
CA SER A 108 13.53 12.31 5.48
C SER A 108 12.89 13.71 5.40
N ARG A 109 13.25 14.48 4.37
CA ARG A 109 12.71 15.82 4.12
C ARG A 109 11.23 15.76 3.70
N ILE A 110 10.91 14.94 2.71
CA ILE A 110 9.58 14.95 2.08
C ILE A 110 8.57 14.12 2.89
N HIS A 111 8.86 12.85 3.17
CA HIS A 111 7.91 11.91 3.77
C HIS A 111 7.68 12.19 5.26
N LEU A 112 8.75 12.43 6.03
CA LEU A 112 8.65 12.53 7.49
C LEU A 112 8.43 13.96 8.00
N SER A 113 8.73 14.98 7.18
CA SER A 113 8.56 16.38 7.55
C SER A 113 7.49 17.04 6.72
N GLU A 114 7.74 17.33 5.44
CA GLU A 114 6.88 18.25 4.68
C GLU A 114 5.45 17.72 4.44
N ILE A 115 5.32 16.53 3.83
CA ILE A 115 4.01 15.92 3.55
C ILE A 115 3.27 15.66 4.86
N ARG A 116 3.97 15.12 5.85
CA ARG A 116 3.38 14.81 7.17
C ARG A 116 2.87 16.06 7.89
N VAL A 117 3.64 17.14 7.87
CA VAL A 117 3.25 18.42 8.48
C VAL A 117 2.03 19.01 7.77
N LYS A 118 2.00 18.99 6.43
CA LYS A 118 0.86 19.47 5.66
C LYS A 118 -0.42 18.67 5.95
N TRP A 119 -0.36 17.34 6.03
CA TRP A 119 -1.51 16.52 6.43
C TRP A 119 -2.00 16.86 7.85
N ASN A 120 -1.08 17.01 8.81
CA ASN A 120 -1.44 17.39 10.17
C ASN A 120 -2.12 18.77 10.21
N GLN A 121 -1.65 19.73 9.42
CA GLN A 121 -2.29 21.04 9.29
C GLN A 121 -3.68 20.93 8.67
N PHE A 122 -3.83 20.15 7.59
CA PHE A 122 -5.12 19.88 6.97
C PHE A 122 -6.13 19.31 7.98
N TYR A 123 -5.75 18.27 8.73
CA TYR A 123 -6.65 17.67 9.73
C TYR A 123 -7.05 18.62 10.86
N ARG A 124 -6.17 19.57 11.26
CA ARG A 124 -6.52 20.59 12.26
C ARG A 124 -7.51 21.62 11.72
N GLY A 125 -7.35 22.02 10.46
CA GLY A 125 -8.23 22.99 9.81
C GLY A 125 -9.57 22.41 9.32
N ASN A 126 -9.63 21.08 9.14
CA ASN A 126 -10.78 20.38 8.59
C ASN A 126 -11.18 19.25 9.55
N PRO A 127 -11.94 19.52 10.62
CA PRO A 127 -12.32 18.50 11.60
C PRO A 127 -13.31 17.47 11.02
N ASN A 128 -14.09 17.84 10.01
CA ASN A 128 -15.05 16.97 9.32
C ASN A 128 -14.93 17.16 7.79
N PRO A 129 -13.81 16.77 7.18
CA PRO A 129 -13.61 16.93 5.75
C PRO A 129 -14.55 16.00 4.98
N SER A 130 -15.03 16.44 3.83
CA SER A 130 -15.64 15.53 2.86
C SER A 130 -14.57 14.67 2.18
N ARG A 131 -15.02 13.63 1.48
CA ARG A 131 -14.15 12.81 0.62
C ARG A 131 -13.42 13.67 -0.43
N ASP A 132 -14.13 14.64 -1.00
CA ASP A 132 -13.57 15.55 -2.01
C ASP A 132 -12.51 16.48 -1.44
N ASP A 133 -12.65 16.94 -0.19
CA ASP A 133 -11.64 17.78 0.46
C ASP A 133 -10.31 17.03 0.63
N ILE A 134 -10.39 15.75 1.02
CA ILE A 134 -9.21 14.87 1.15
C ILE A 134 -8.58 14.62 -0.23
N ILE A 135 -9.39 14.34 -1.26
CA ILE A 135 -8.89 14.10 -2.62
C ILE A 135 -8.21 15.36 -3.18
N LYS A 136 -8.85 16.53 -3.07
CA LYS A 136 -8.28 17.81 -3.52
C LYS A 136 -7.00 18.16 -2.77
N PHE A 137 -6.94 17.88 -1.48
CA PHE A 137 -5.73 18.11 -0.70
C PHE A 137 -4.59 17.19 -1.16
N ALA A 138 -4.89 15.93 -1.41
CA ALA A 138 -3.93 15.00 -1.96
C ALA A 138 -3.48 15.37 -3.40
N ASP A 139 -4.38 15.89 -4.25
CA ASP A 139 -4.04 16.40 -5.58
C ASP A 139 -3.08 17.59 -5.49
N LYS A 140 -3.31 18.48 -4.52
CA LYS A 140 -2.42 19.60 -4.25
C LYS A 140 -1.01 19.13 -3.87
N LEU A 141 -0.90 18.08 -3.05
CA LEU A 141 0.41 17.51 -2.69
C LEU A 141 1.08 16.84 -3.90
N ASP A 142 0.32 16.10 -4.71
CA ASP A 142 0.85 15.52 -5.95
C ASP A 142 1.31 16.62 -6.93
N LEU A 143 0.59 17.75 -7.04
CA LEU A 143 1.02 18.88 -7.87
C LEU A 143 2.30 19.54 -7.33
N GLU A 144 2.43 19.67 -6.01
CA GLU A 144 3.56 20.33 -5.36
C GLU A 144 4.84 19.46 -5.36
N TYR A 145 4.69 18.13 -5.25
CA TYR A 145 5.80 17.19 -5.06
C TYR A 145 5.97 16.18 -6.19
N GLY A 146 5.04 16.12 -7.14
CA GLY A 146 4.95 15.07 -8.16
C GLY A 146 6.22 14.89 -9.00
N ASN A 147 6.90 15.99 -9.31
CA ASN A 147 8.17 15.99 -10.04
C ASN A 147 9.35 15.38 -9.27
N GLN A 148 9.24 15.24 -7.95
CA GLN A 148 10.25 14.64 -7.07
C GLN A 148 9.96 13.16 -6.78
N PHE A 149 8.80 12.64 -7.20
CA PHE A 149 8.48 11.22 -7.08
C PHE A 149 9.13 10.40 -8.20
N LEU A 150 9.19 9.09 -7.97
CA LEU A 150 9.61 8.10 -8.96
C LEU A 150 8.51 7.03 -9.10
N PRO A 151 7.92 6.86 -10.30
CA PRO A 151 8.03 7.77 -11.43
C PRO A 151 7.48 9.17 -11.09
N PRO A 152 7.94 10.22 -11.80
CA PRO A 152 7.39 11.56 -11.62
C PRO A 152 5.94 11.63 -12.12
N LEU A 153 5.14 12.48 -11.49
CA LEU A 153 3.79 12.82 -11.94
C LEU A 153 3.84 14.13 -12.74
N PHE A 154 3.14 14.15 -13.87
CA PHE A 154 2.98 15.32 -14.75
C PHE A 154 1.50 15.57 -15.00
#